data_AF-A0A1I0GR90-F1
#
_entry.id   AF-A0A1I0GR90-F1
#
_cell.length_a   1.000
_cell.length_b   1.000
_cell.length_c   1.000
_cell.angle_alpha   90.00
_cell.angle_beta   90.00
_cell.angle_gamma   90.00
#
_symmetry.space_group_name_H-M   'P 1'
#
loop_
_entity.id
_entity.type
_entity.pdbx_description
1 polymer ?
#
loop_
_entity_poly.entity_id
_entity_poly.type
_entity_poly.pdbx_seq_one_letter_code
_entity_poly.pdbx_strand_id
1 'polypeptide(L)'
;MAVSSEFAKTVQENNVLRIRIMLKDSLLVDKSFSMFSELLTYALAHGVEVWMTPEDPLEQAEKPWTLDLMNYELTALVNDFTKEHVNYVKQIIREIYKGEVPVRTPAPSPKPVPRPTQTISRPMSTSGMGSAPKTNDSSYDTILREITKINRILKMNKDVDGNRRWLTEDIEKIRKSARDIETACEIIQRRK
;
A
#
# COMPACT_ATOMS: atom_id res chain seq x y z
N MET A 1 12.32 -0.78 -20.06
CA MET A 1 12.71 0.39 -19.26
C MET A 1 11.72 0.50 -18.11
N ALA A 2 12.20 0.62 -16.87
CA ALA A 2 11.35 0.85 -15.70
C ALA A 2 10.65 2.23 -15.71
N VAL A 3 11.23 3.18 -16.44
CA VAL A 3 10.73 4.55 -16.53
C VAL A 3 9.44 4.59 -17.34
N SER A 4 8.32 4.81 -16.66
CA SER A 4 7.02 5.03 -17.29
C SER A 4 6.88 6.48 -17.77
N SER A 5 5.96 6.70 -18.72
CA SER A 5 5.61 8.05 -19.18
C SER A 5 5.10 8.94 -18.04
N GLU A 6 4.43 8.35 -17.04
CA GLU A 6 3.98 9.05 -15.84
C GLU A 6 5.15 9.50 -14.96
N PHE A 7 6.16 8.65 -14.77
CA PHE A 7 7.35 9.02 -14.00
C PHE A 7 8.13 10.12 -14.70
N ALA A 8 8.35 9.99 -16.02
CA ALA A 8 9.01 11.01 -16.82
C ALA A 8 8.31 12.38 -16.73
N LYS A 9 6.98 12.39 -16.82
CA LYS A 9 6.18 13.61 -16.64
C LYS A 9 6.33 14.18 -15.24
N THR A 10 6.30 13.35 -14.21
CA THR A 10 6.45 13.79 -12.81
C THR A 10 7.82 14.42 -12.55
N VAL A 11 8.88 13.85 -13.14
CA VAL A 11 10.25 14.40 -13.10
C VAL A 11 10.31 15.76 -13.80
N GLN A 12 9.66 15.88 -14.97
CA GLN A 12 9.58 17.15 -15.69
C GLN A 12 8.80 18.24 -14.94
N GLU A 13 7.75 17.85 -14.21
CA GLU A 13 6.97 18.73 -13.33
C GLU A 13 7.69 19.07 -12.02
N ASN A 14 8.87 18.48 -11.78
CA ASN A 14 9.67 18.63 -10.56
C ASN A 14 8.88 18.37 -9.26
N ASN A 15 7.93 17.43 -9.32
CA ASN A 15 7.12 17.07 -8.16
C ASN A 15 7.87 16.06 -7.28
N VAL A 16 8.77 16.57 -6.45
CA VAL A 16 9.68 15.77 -5.61
C VAL A 16 8.92 14.79 -4.71
N LEU A 17 7.79 15.20 -4.12
CA LEU A 17 6.98 14.33 -3.28
C LEU A 17 6.45 13.12 -4.08
N ARG A 18 5.89 13.36 -5.27
CA ARG A 18 5.39 12.28 -6.11
C ARG A 18 6.52 11.37 -6.62
N ILE A 19 7.69 11.92 -6.93
CA ILE A 19 8.87 11.14 -7.30
C ILE A 19 9.27 10.20 -6.15
N ARG A 20 9.32 10.70 -4.91
CA ARG A 20 9.62 9.88 -3.71
C ARG A 20 8.59 8.78 -3.48
N ILE A 21 7.29 9.07 -3.65
CA ILE A 21 6.23 8.05 -3.56
C ILE A 21 6.44 6.96 -4.61
N MET A 22 6.68 7.34 -5.88
CA MET A 22 6.91 6.38 -6.97
C MET A 22 8.19 5.56 -6.75
N LEU A 23 9.25 6.17 -6.23
CA LEU A 23 10.47 5.46 -5.84
C LEU A 23 10.20 4.47 -4.70
N LYS A 24 9.49 4.89 -3.64
CA LYS A 24 9.09 4.01 -2.54
C LYS A 24 8.29 2.81 -3.05
N ASP A 25 7.27 3.05 -3.87
CA ASP A 25 6.41 1.99 -4.40
C ASP A 25 7.21 0.97 -5.23
N SER A 26 8.24 1.42 -5.97
CA SER A 26 9.12 0.53 -6.73
C SER A 26 9.89 -0.49 -5.86
N LEU A 27 10.11 -0.20 -4.57
CA LEU A 27 10.76 -1.12 -3.63
C LEU A 27 9.87 -2.34 -3.31
N LEU A 28 8.55 -2.19 -3.41
CA LEU A 28 7.58 -3.26 -3.19
C LEU A 28 7.22 -3.99 -4.47
N VAL A 29 7.20 -3.29 -5.60
CA VAL A 29 6.94 -3.87 -6.92
C VAL A 29 8.10 -4.78 -7.36
N ASP A 30 9.33 -4.31 -7.16
CA ASP A 30 10.53 -5.05 -7.54
C ASP A 30 11.44 -5.30 -6.33
N LYS A 31 11.41 -6.55 -5.84
CA LYS A 31 12.23 -7.01 -4.71
C LYS A 31 13.72 -7.13 -5.05
N SER A 32 14.14 -7.05 -6.33
CA SER A 32 15.57 -6.92 -6.70
C SER A 32 16.08 -5.48 -6.64
N PHE A 33 15.18 -4.50 -6.44
CA PHE A 33 15.47 -3.07 -6.38
C PHE A 33 16.12 -2.50 -7.65
N SER A 34 15.98 -3.19 -8.78
CA SER A 34 16.49 -2.76 -10.08
C SER A 34 15.63 -1.62 -10.60
N MET A 35 14.30 -1.74 -10.47
CA MET A 35 13.34 -0.69 -10.82
C MET A 35 13.61 0.61 -10.03
N PHE A 36 13.83 0.50 -8.72
CA PHE A 36 14.20 1.65 -7.88
C PHE A 36 15.45 2.35 -8.40
N SER A 37 16.49 1.57 -8.73
CA SER A 37 17.77 2.10 -9.17
C SER A 37 17.65 2.81 -10.52
N GLU A 38 16.91 2.23 -11.48
CA GLU A 38 16.63 2.87 -12.77
C GLU A 38 15.87 4.20 -12.63
N LEU A 39 14.80 4.23 -11.81
CA LEU A 39 14.01 5.43 -11.57
C LEU A 39 14.81 6.53 -10.87
N LEU A 40 15.62 6.15 -9.88
CA LEU A 40 16.49 7.07 -9.16
C LEU A 40 17.54 7.68 -10.10
N THR A 41 18.20 6.86 -10.91
CA THR A 41 19.18 7.34 -11.91
C THR A 41 18.53 8.32 -12.89
N TYR A 42 17.32 8.01 -13.35
CA TYR A 42 16.59 8.90 -14.25
C TYR A 42 16.30 10.26 -13.59
N ALA A 43 15.76 10.28 -12.37
CA ALA A 43 15.46 11.54 -11.66
C ALA A 43 16.72 12.40 -11.45
N LEU A 44 17.84 11.78 -11.04
CA LEU A 44 19.12 12.46 -10.84
C LEU A 44 19.71 13.00 -12.16
N ALA A 45 19.61 12.23 -13.25
CA ALA A 45 20.07 12.67 -14.58
C ALA A 45 19.31 13.90 -15.09
N HIS A 46 18.06 14.07 -14.65
CA HIS A 46 17.22 15.24 -14.93
C HIS A 46 17.39 16.38 -13.91
N GLY A 47 18.35 16.28 -12.99
CA GLY A 47 18.68 17.35 -12.04
C GLY A 47 17.71 17.49 -10.86
N VAL A 48 16.88 16.47 -10.59
CA VAL A 48 15.95 16.50 -9.45
C VAL A 48 16.65 16.02 -8.18
N GLU A 49 16.63 16.86 -7.14
CA GLU A 49 17.12 16.52 -5.82
C GLU A 49 16.07 15.72 -5.04
N VAL A 50 16.15 14.39 -5.15
CA VAL A 50 15.23 13.49 -4.45
C VAL A 50 15.59 13.25 -2.99
N TRP A 51 16.88 13.40 -2.65
CA TRP A 51 17.40 13.13 -1.32
C TRP A 51 17.08 14.25 -0.35
N MET A 52 16.78 13.91 0.90
CA MET A 52 16.64 14.85 1.99
C MET A 52 17.91 14.88 2.83
N THR A 53 18.19 16.03 3.44
CA THR A 53 19.14 16.12 4.53
C THR A 53 18.55 15.44 5.77
N PRO A 54 19.27 14.53 6.43
CA PRO A 54 18.80 13.95 7.69
C PRO A 54 18.75 15.06 8.74
N GLU A 55 17.58 15.25 9.34
CA GLU A 55 17.41 16.13 10.51
C GLU A 55 17.82 15.39 11.79
N ASP A 56 17.45 14.11 11.88
CA ASP A 56 17.75 13.23 13.00
C ASP A 56 18.45 11.94 12.55
N PRO A 57 19.24 11.28 13.44
CA PRO A 57 19.78 9.95 13.18
C PRO A 57 18.65 8.93 12.99
N LEU A 58 18.81 8.03 12.01
CA LEU A 58 17.85 6.95 11.78
C LEU A 58 17.85 5.95 12.95
N GLU A 59 16.74 5.87 13.68
CA GLU A 59 16.53 4.85 14.71
C GLU A 59 16.21 3.50 14.06
N GLN A 60 17.14 2.55 14.13
CA GLN A 60 16.93 1.20 13.61
C GLN A 60 16.34 0.30 14.70
N ALA A 61 15.21 -0.35 14.38
CA ALA A 61 14.59 -1.31 15.28
C ALA A 61 15.38 -2.63 15.31
N GLU A 62 15.43 -3.24 16.50
CA GLU A 62 16.02 -4.56 16.68
C GLU A 62 15.21 -5.65 15.98
N LYS A 63 15.90 -6.72 15.57
CA LYS A 63 15.28 -7.90 14.98
C LYS A 63 14.48 -8.69 16.03
N PRO A 64 13.42 -9.43 15.63
CA PRO A 64 12.96 -9.67 14.27
C PRO A 64 12.10 -8.54 13.70
N TRP A 65 12.31 -8.21 12.43
CA TRP A 65 11.47 -7.23 11.72
C TRP A 65 10.13 -7.83 11.31
N THR A 66 9.06 -7.06 11.46
CA THR A 66 7.69 -7.48 11.16
C THR A 66 7.12 -6.73 9.96
N LEU A 67 6.04 -7.25 9.37
CA LEU A 67 5.32 -6.57 8.28
C LEU A 67 4.80 -5.19 8.71
N ASP A 68 4.37 -5.08 9.97
CA ASP A 68 3.89 -3.81 10.54
C ASP A 68 5.02 -2.77 10.63
N LEU A 69 6.21 -3.20 11.05
CA LEU A 69 7.41 -2.35 11.03
C LEU A 69 7.73 -1.91 9.61
N MET A 70 7.75 -2.83 8.64
CA MET A 70 8.00 -2.47 7.23
C MET A 70 7.01 -1.42 6.71
N ASN A 71 5.71 -1.59 6.99
CA ASN A 71 4.68 -0.64 6.56
C ASN A 71 4.85 0.74 7.22
N TYR A 72 5.25 0.75 8.49
CA TYR A 72 5.58 1.96 9.23
C TYR A 72 6.77 2.68 8.58
N GLU A 73 7.90 2.00 8.40
CA GLU A 73 9.13 2.56 7.81
C GLU A 73 8.90 3.03 6.36
N LEU A 74 8.11 2.29 5.56
CA LEU A 74 7.73 2.72 4.21
C LEU A 74 6.91 4.01 4.21
N THR A 75 6.06 4.21 5.22
CA THR A 75 5.27 5.44 5.34
C THR A 75 6.15 6.60 5.78
N ALA A 76 7.06 6.35 6.74
CA ALA A 76 8.06 7.32 7.18
C ALA A 76 8.95 7.76 6.01
N LEU A 77 9.46 6.80 5.20
CA LEU A 77 10.43 6.99 4.11
C LEU A 77 10.13 8.16 3.16
N VAL A 78 8.85 8.48 2.94
CA VAL A 78 8.44 9.58 2.06
C VAL A 78 8.85 10.95 2.62
N ASN A 79 8.83 11.09 3.95
CA ASN A 79 9.12 12.32 4.68
C ASN A 79 10.59 12.45 5.10
N ASP A 80 11.33 11.35 5.14
CA ASP A 80 12.75 11.28 5.52
C ASP A 80 13.55 10.48 4.48
N PHE A 81 13.40 10.89 3.21
CA PHE A 81 13.94 10.20 2.05
C PHE A 81 15.47 10.36 1.94
N THR A 82 16.19 9.70 2.84
CA THR A 82 17.65 9.68 2.94
C THR A 82 18.21 8.36 2.39
N LYS A 83 19.48 8.36 2.00
CA LYS A 83 20.15 7.14 1.52
C LYS A 83 20.18 6.03 2.59
N GLU A 84 20.36 6.43 3.84
CA GLU A 84 20.42 5.52 4.99
C GLU A 84 19.07 4.85 5.23
N HIS A 85 17.99 5.63 5.25
CA HIS A 85 16.64 5.09 5.46
C HIS A 85 16.18 4.21 4.29
N VAL A 86 16.44 4.60 3.04
CA VAL A 86 16.18 3.72 1.88
C VAL A 86 16.91 2.38 2.02
N ASN A 87 18.17 2.40 2.49
CA ASN A 87 18.95 1.18 2.66
C ASN A 87 18.38 0.30 3.80
N TYR A 88 17.96 0.91 4.90
CA TYR A 88 17.31 0.21 6.01
C TYR A 88 16.01 -0.48 5.57
N VAL A 89 15.11 0.25 4.88
CA VAL A 89 13.87 -0.31 4.33
C VAL A 89 14.15 -1.46 3.34
N LYS A 90 15.18 -1.34 2.48
CA LYS A 90 15.59 -2.45 1.59
C LYS A 90 15.99 -3.70 2.35
N GLN A 91 16.66 -3.57 3.51
CA GLN A 91 17.01 -4.71 4.35
C GLN A 91 15.77 -5.36 4.98
N ILE A 92 14.84 -4.54 5.48
CA ILE A 92 13.57 -5.02 6.04
C ILE A 92 12.77 -5.81 5.00
N ILE A 93 12.59 -5.25 3.80
CA ILE A 93 11.92 -5.91 2.67
C ILE A 93 12.59 -7.25 2.35
N ARG A 94 13.92 -7.27 2.25
CA ARG A 94 14.67 -8.51 1.97
C ARG A 94 14.46 -9.58 3.02
N GLU A 95 14.43 -9.21 4.30
CA GLU A 95 14.26 -10.18 5.39
C GLU A 95 12.82 -10.70 5.46
N ILE A 96 11.82 -9.83 5.29
CA ILE A 96 10.39 -10.22 5.33
C ILE A 96 10.04 -11.15 4.17
N TYR A 97 10.57 -10.86 2.98
CA TYR A 97 10.31 -11.67 1.79
C TYR A 97 11.36 -12.76 1.56
N LYS A 98 12.23 -13.02 2.54
CA LYS A 98 13.24 -14.07 2.48
C LYS A 98 12.57 -15.44 2.46
N GLY A 99 12.37 -15.97 1.26
CA GLY A 99 11.67 -17.25 1.04
C GLY A 99 10.47 -17.15 0.11
N GLU A 100 10.00 -15.94 -0.23
CA GLU A 100 9.03 -15.76 -1.30
C GLU A 100 9.74 -15.76 -2.66
N VAL A 101 9.54 -16.84 -3.42
CA VAL A 101 9.97 -16.94 -4.82
C VAL A 101 9.38 -15.74 -5.59
N PRO A 102 10.17 -15.02 -6.39
CA PRO A 102 9.67 -13.85 -7.11
C PRO A 102 8.61 -14.30 -8.12
N VAL A 103 7.33 -14.11 -7.78
CA VAL A 103 6.24 -14.14 -8.75
C VAL A 103 6.49 -12.96 -9.67
N ARG A 104 7.01 -13.24 -10.86
CA ARG A 104 7.00 -12.28 -11.97
C ARG A 104 5.56 -12.03 -12.33
N THR A 105 4.95 -11.01 -11.73
CA THR A 105 3.67 -10.49 -12.23
C THR A 105 3.95 -9.90 -13.61
N PRO A 106 3.31 -10.39 -14.69
CA PRO A 106 3.38 -9.72 -15.97
C PRO A 106 2.89 -8.27 -15.78
N ALA A 107 3.61 -7.33 -16.37
CA ALA A 107 3.27 -5.91 -16.33
C ALA A 107 1.76 -5.69 -16.58
N PRO A 108 1.09 -4.78 -15.85
CA PRO A 108 -0.28 -4.45 -16.15
C PRO A 108 -0.34 -3.86 -17.57
N SER A 109 -0.95 -4.60 -18.49
CA SER A 109 -1.33 -4.13 -19.82
C SER A 109 -2.04 -2.77 -19.68
N PRO A 110 -1.72 -1.76 -20.51
CA PRO A 110 -2.40 -0.48 -20.45
C PRO A 110 -3.88 -0.71 -20.79
N LYS A 111 -4.75 -0.61 -19.79
CA LYS A 111 -6.20 -0.51 -20.03
C LYS A 111 -6.43 0.78 -20.82
N PRO A 112 -7.18 0.76 -21.94
CA PRO A 112 -7.47 1.96 -22.68
C PRO A 112 -8.31 2.90 -21.82
N VAL A 113 -7.77 4.08 -21.56
CA VAL A 113 -8.47 5.19 -20.93
C VAL A 113 -9.64 5.61 -21.85
N PRO A 114 -10.90 5.67 -21.37
CA PRO A 114 -11.97 6.24 -22.18
C PRO A 114 -11.75 7.74 -22.36
N ARG A 115 -11.61 8.14 -23.62
CA ARG A 115 -11.62 9.53 -24.08
C ARG A 115 -12.95 10.20 -23.70
N PRO A 116 -12.97 11.45 -23.19
CA PRO A 116 -14.21 12.17 -22.96
C PRO A 116 -14.73 12.70 -24.30
N THR A 117 -15.79 12.10 -24.82
CA THR A 117 -16.58 12.68 -25.91
C THR A 117 -17.78 13.37 -25.28
N GLN A 118 -17.80 14.70 -25.34
CA GLN A 118 -18.99 15.50 -25.10
C GLN A 118 -20.07 15.11 -26.11
N THR A 119 -21.36 15.14 -25.74
CA THR A 119 -22.51 15.66 -26.53
C THR A 119 -23.87 15.16 -26.01
N ILE A 120 -24.62 16.11 -25.44
CA ILE A 120 -26.08 16.34 -25.50
C ILE A 120 -27.07 15.52 -24.65
N SER A 121 -27.90 16.32 -23.97
CA SER A 121 -29.02 16.06 -23.06
C SER A 121 -30.26 15.41 -23.70
N ARG A 122 -30.91 14.47 -22.97
CA ARG A 122 -32.34 14.55 -22.56
C ARG A 122 -32.73 13.39 -21.63
N PRO A 123 -33.72 13.58 -20.74
CA PRO A 123 -34.07 12.61 -19.70
C PRO A 123 -35.25 11.74 -20.14
N MET A 124 -35.27 10.46 -19.73
CA MET A 124 -36.50 9.75 -19.40
C MET A 124 -36.21 8.57 -18.49
N SER A 125 -36.99 8.51 -17.42
CA SER A 125 -37.14 7.40 -16.49
C SER A 125 -37.60 6.12 -17.20
N THR A 126 -37.11 4.97 -16.77
CA THR A 126 -37.90 3.74 -16.58
C THR A 126 -37.09 2.71 -15.79
N SER A 127 -37.62 2.36 -14.63
CA SER A 127 -37.74 1.00 -14.08
C SER A 127 -36.57 0.02 -14.24
N GLY A 128 -35.91 -0.25 -13.10
CA GLY A 128 -35.74 -1.59 -12.56
C GLY A 128 -35.08 -2.66 -13.43
N MET A 129 -33.79 -2.91 -13.19
CA MET A 129 -33.23 -4.25 -13.33
C MET A 129 -32.07 -4.42 -12.36
N GLY A 130 -32.26 -5.32 -11.40
CA GLY A 130 -31.31 -5.63 -10.33
C GLY A 130 -29.97 -6.09 -10.89
N SER A 131 -28.92 -5.31 -10.66
CA SER A 131 -27.56 -5.77 -10.84
C SER A 131 -27.20 -6.63 -9.63
N ALA A 132 -27.02 -7.93 -9.88
CA ALA A 132 -26.53 -8.88 -8.89
C ALA A 132 -25.25 -8.31 -8.22
N PRO A 133 -25.11 -8.38 -6.88
CA PRO A 133 -23.93 -7.87 -6.20
C PRO A 133 -22.72 -8.67 -6.70
N LYS A 134 -21.67 -7.97 -7.14
CA LYS A 134 -20.39 -8.59 -7.48
C LYS A 134 -19.81 -9.21 -6.21
N THR A 135 -20.08 -10.51 -6.01
CA THR A 135 -19.72 -11.28 -4.80
C THR A 135 -18.22 -11.43 -4.58
N ASN A 136 -17.42 -11.07 -5.58
CA ASN A 136 -15.97 -10.97 -5.56
C ASN A 136 -15.49 -9.73 -4.79
N ASP A 137 -16.18 -8.60 -4.90
CA ASP A 137 -15.85 -7.38 -4.13
C ASP A 137 -16.20 -7.59 -2.65
N SER A 138 -17.37 -8.20 -2.42
CA SER A 138 -17.96 -8.37 -1.09
C SER A 138 -17.10 -9.13 -0.08
N SER A 139 -16.36 -10.17 -0.52
CA SER A 139 -15.48 -10.93 0.38
C SER A 139 -14.23 -10.13 0.76
N TYR A 140 -13.61 -9.43 -0.19
CA TYR A 140 -12.46 -8.56 0.09
C TYR A 140 -12.86 -7.35 0.94
N ASP A 141 -13.98 -6.72 0.63
CA ASP A 141 -14.54 -5.61 1.43
C ASP A 141 -14.86 -6.04 2.86
N THR A 142 -15.32 -7.28 3.03
CA THR A 142 -15.58 -7.83 4.36
C THR A 142 -14.29 -7.95 5.16
N ILE A 143 -13.20 -8.44 4.58
CA ILE A 143 -11.90 -8.53 5.25
C ILE A 143 -11.41 -7.13 5.69
N LEU A 144 -11.44 -6.15 4.78
CA LEU A 144 -10.99 -4.78 5.07
C LEU A 144 -11.83 -4.11 6.16
N ARG A 145 -13.15 -4.31 6.11
CA ARG A 145 -14.09 -3.76 7.10
C ARG A 145 -13.83 -4.34 8.49
N GLU A 146 -13.68 -5.64 8.60
CA GLU A 146 -13.47 -6.30 9.90
C GLU A 146 -12.10 -5.96 10.50
N ILE A 147 -11.04 -5.86 9.69
CA ILE A 147 -9.72 -5.37 10.14
C ILE A 147 -9.83 -3.94 10.71
N THR A 148 -10.58 -3.07 10.03
CA THR A 148 -10.80 -1.69 10.50
C THR A 148 -11.52 -1.65 11.85
N LYS A 149 -12.49 -2.55 12.08
CA LYS A 149 -13.18 -2.67 13.38
C LYS A 149 -12.23 -3.13 14.48
N ILE A 150 -11.41 -4.16 14.22
CA ILE A 150 -10.42 -4.64 15.18
C ILE A 150 -9.47 -3.49 15.56
N ASN A 151 -8.89 -2.80 14.58
CA ASN A 151 -8.01 -1.65 14.83
C ASN A 151 -8.69 -0.54 15.63
N ARG A 152 -9.98 -0.26 15.37
CA ARG A 152 -10.76 0.71 16.14
C ARG A 152 -10.89 0.29 17.60
N ILE A 153 -11.22 -0.97 17.87
CA ILE A 153 -11.33 -1.50 19.24
C ILE A 153 -9.99 -1.40 19.97
N LEU A 154 -8.91 -1.81 19.31
CA LEU A 154 -7.55 -1.73 19.87
C LEU A 154 -7.14 -0.29 20.22
N LYS A 155 -7.56 0.68 19.41
CA LYS A 155 -7.27 2.10 19.64
C LYS A 155 -8.10 2.69 20.79
N MET A 156 -9.37 2.30 20.90
CA MET A 156 -10.27 2.81 21.95
C MET A 156 -9.95 2.21 23.33
N ASN A 157 -9.33 1.03 23.38
CA ASN A 157 -9.00 0.34 24.63
C ASN A 157 -7.69 0.82 25.28
N LYS A 158 -7.00 1.78 24.68
CA LYS A 158 -5.77 2.38 25.21
C LYS A 158 -6.10 3.64 25.99
N ASP A 159 -5.81 3.64 27.28
CA ASP A 159 -5.94 4.80 28.16
C ASP A 159 -4.86 5.87 27.87
N VAL A 160 -5.01 7.06 28.42
CA VAL A 160 -4.06 8.19 28.28
C VAL A 160 -2.66 7.79 28.77
N ASP A 161 -2.59 6.94 29.80
CA ASP A 161 -1.35 6.38 30.36
C ASP A 161 -0.80 5.20 29.55
N GLY A 162 -1.44 4.81 28.44
CA GLY A 162 -1.05 3.68 27.61
C GLY A 162 -1.49 2.31 28.12
N ASN A 163 -2.14 2.25 29.27
CA ASN A 163 -2.70 1.02 29.82
C ASN A 163 -3.88 0.52 28.97
N ARG A 164 -3.91 -0.78 28.68
CA ARG A 164 -4.99 -1.40 27.91
C ARG A 164 -6.06 -1.95 28.84
N ARG A 165 -7.26 -1.38 28.80
CA ARG A 165 -8.43 -1.92 29.50
C ARG A 165 -9.24 -2.75 28.51
N TRP A 166 -9.32 -4.05 28.76
CA TRP A 166 -10.08 -4.96 27.92
C TRP A 166 -11.43 -5.25 28.55
N LEU A 167 -12.50 -4.83 27.89
CA LEU A 167 -13.83 -5.30 28.24
C LEU A 167 -14.07 -6.66 27.59
N THR A 168 -14.77 -7.55 28.28
CA THR A 168 -15.17 -8.86 27.74
C THR A 168 -15.93 -8.70 26.42
N GLU A 169 -16.70 -7.63 26.27
CA GLU A 169 -17.43 -7.29 25.05
C GLU A 169 -16.50 -6.98 23.87
N ASP A 170 -15.39 -6.30 24.10
CA ASP A 170 -14.41 -5.98 23.07
C ASP A 170 -13.69 -7.23 22.56
N ILE A 171 -13.36 -8.13 23.48
CA ILE A 171 -12.76 -9.43 23.15
C ILE A 171 -13.73 -10.24 22.28
N GLU A 172 -15.02 -10.24 22.60
CA GLU A 172 -16.02 -10.96 21.80
C GLU A 172 -16.23 -10.32 20.41
N LYS A 173 -16.19 -8.98 20.32
CA LYS A 173 -16.24 -8.26 19.04
C LYS A 173 -15.03 -8.57 18.15
N ILE A 174 -13.83 -8.64 18.72
CA ILE A 174 -12.62 -9.03 18.00
C ILE A 174 -12.74 -10.48 17.53
N ARG A 175 -13.17 -11.40 18.41
CA ARG A 175 -13.37 -12.81 18.08
C ARG A 175 -14.37 -13.00 16.93
N LYS A 176 -15.48 -12.24 16.95
CA LYS A 176 -16.47 -12.24 15.88
C LYS A 176 -15.86 -11.73 14.56
N SER A 177 -15.17 -10.60 14.60
CA SER A 177 -14.53 -10.00 13.42
C SER A 177 -13.50 -10.96 12.80
N ALA A 178 -12.74 -11.70 13.62
CA ALA A 178 -11.79 -12.70 13.16
C ALA A 178 -12.48 -13.88 12.44
N ARG A 179 -13.60 -14.40 12.97
CA ARG A 179 -14.39 -15.46 12.32
C ARG A 179 -14.97 -15.00 10.97
N ASP A 180 -15.42 -13.76 10.90
CA ASP A 180 -15.96 -13.19 9.65
C ASP A 180 -14.85 -13.05 8.59
N ILE A 181 -13.62 -12.70 8.99
CA ILE A 181 -12.43 -12.69 8.11
C ILE A 181 -12.09 -14.11 7.63
N GLU A 182 -12.06 -15.08 8.54
CA GLU A 182 -11.78 -16.49 8.23
C GLU A 182 -12.78 -17.04 7.20
N THR A 183 -14.07 -16.77 7.43
CA THR A 183 -15.15 -17.14 6.50
C THR A 183 -14.96 -16.50 5.12
N ALA A 184 -14.60 -15.22 5.07
CA ALA A 184 -14.33 -14.54 3.81
C ALA A 184 -13.13 -15.15 3.06
N CYS A 185 -12.07 -15.52 3.79
CA CYS A 185 -10.91 -16.22 3.24
C CYS A 185 -11.27 -17.60 2.68
N GLU A 186 -12.07 -18.40 3.41
CA GLU A 186 -12.56 -19.70 2.90
C GLU A 186 -13.36 -19.54 1.62
N ILE A 187 -14.24 -18.54 1.55
CA ILE A 187 -15.03 -18.26 0.34
C ILE A 187 -14.12 -17.93 -0.85
N ILE A 188 -13.04 -17.19 -0.63
CA ILE A 188 -12.05 -16.88 -1.68
C ILE A 188 -11.28 -18.14 -2.09
N GLN A 189 -10.87 -18.98 -1.12
CA GLN A 189 -10.13 -20.21 -1.40
C GLN A 189 -10.94 -21.24 -2.17
N ARG A 190 -12.23 -21.44 -1.84
CA ARG A 190 -13.13 -22.36 -2.55
C ARG A 190 -13.42 -21.96 -4.01
N ARG A 191 -13.02 -20.74 -4.41
CA ARG A 191 -13.19 -20.20 -5.78
C ARG A 191 -11.92 -20.32 -6.63
N LYS A 192 -10.78 -20.76 -6.06
CA LYS A 192 -9.56 -21.10 -6.82
C LYS A 192 -9.63 -22.54 -7.32
#